data_AF-A0A3C1V9C7-F1
#
_entry.id   AF-A0A3C1V9C7-F1
#
_cell.length_a   1.000
_cell.length_b   1.000
_cell.length_c   1.000
_cell.angle_alpha   90.00
_cell.angle_beta   90.00
_cell.angle_gamma   90.00
#
_symmetry.space_group_name_H-M   'P 1'
#
loop_
_entity.id
_entity.type
_entity.pdbx_description
1 polymer ?
#
loop_
_entity_poly.entity_id
_entity_poly.type
_entity_poly.pdbx_seq_one_letter_code
_entity_poly.pdbx_strand_id
1 'polypeptide(L)'
;MGDFGSPLRILRQINSFRGLAGFSKTRLEVHFFDESASKIEKLKANIKQNGLEISGVVFDIQALPFSSAFERVKNTLANHSAAKLVLADQFGVDQITDKVFQQLVEFPVCDFLFFISSSALHRFRDHPAIRLKIKRPDDYYHVHYAVLDFYRGLLPKNCRYYLAPFSIKKGSNIYGIVFGSGHPLGLDKFLRVAWDADKLNGEADFDIHREDILPGELFLPIDDFRPSKLTAFERDLEKSLRDGKCPTEIEVIWKCFEHGVTRKHAEPVLAKLKKEGVIKFDFRVPDIDRLRQPRPIHLI
;
A
#
# COMPACT_ATOMS: atom_id res chain seq x y z
N MET A 1 26.60 -6.66 10.61
CA MET A 1 25.81 -7.84 10.18
C MET A 1 24.99 -7.41 8.99
N GLY A 2 25.09 -8.11 7.86
CA GLY A 2 24.36 -7.72 6.64
C GLY A 2 22.85 -7.81 6.85
N ASP A 3 22.12 -6.78 6.44
CA ASP A 3 20.66 -6.80 6.44
C ASP A 3 20.16 -7.99 5.60
N PHE A 4 19.22 -8.77 6.16
CA PHE A 4 18.55 -9.83 5.41
C PHE A 4 17.87 -9.26 4.15
N GLY A 5 18.05 -9.93 3.02
CA GLY A 5 17.32 -9.63 1.78
C GLY A 5 15.80 -9.85 1.92
N SER A 6 15.03 -9.32 0.97
CA SER A 6 13.56 -9.39 1.00
C SER A 6 13.00 -10.82 1.18
N PRO A 7 13.51 -11.89 0.54
CA PRO A 7 12.98 -13.24 0.73
C PRO A 7 13.07 -13.71 2.19
N LEU A 8 14.20 -13.47 2.85
CA LEU A 8 14.42 -13.92 4.22
C LEU A 8 13.60 -13.11 5.23
N ARG A 9 13.38 -11.81 4.96
CA ARG A 9 12.48 -10.96 5.77
C ARG A 9 11.04 -11.48 5.70
N ILE A 10 10.56 -11.83 4.51
CA ILE A 10 9.23 -12.40 4.30
C ILE A 10 9.09 -13.71 5.07
N LEU A 11 10.06 -14.62 4.96
CA LEU A 11 10.02 -15.89 5.69
C LEU A 11 10.03 -15.70 7.20
N ARG A 12 10.80 -14.74 7.73
CA ARG A 12 10.75 -14.41 9.17
C ARG A 12 9.37 -13.90 9.59
N GLN A 13 8.74 -13.07 8.76
CA GLN A 13 7.39 -12.59 9.04
C GLN A 13 6.37 -13.73 9.01
N ILE A 14 6.42 -14.61 8.02
CA ILE A 14 5.57 -15.81 7.96
C ILE A 14 5.82 -16.70 9.20
N ASN A 15 7.09 -16.88 9.58
CA ASN A 15 7.47 -17.67 10.76
C ASN A 15 6.86 -17.10 12.05
N SER A 16 6.78 -15.78 12.19
CA SER A 16 6.19 -15.13 13.37
C SER A 16 4.69 -15.45 13.54
N PHE A 17 4.00 -15.83 12.47
CA PHE A 17 2.58 -16.15 12.49
C PHE A 17 2.27 -17.65 12.67
N ARG A 18 3.29 -18.51 12.82
CA ARG A 18 3.10 -19.97 12.99
C ARG A 18 2.19 -20.34 14.16
N GLY A 19 2.16 -19.52 15.22
CA GLY A 19 1.33 -19.75 16.41
C GLY A 19 -0.14 -19.38 16.25
N LEU A 20 -0.55 -18.76 15.13
CA LEU A 20 -1.94 -18.35 14.94
C LEU A 20 -2.86 -19.53 14.64
N ALA A 21 -4.07 -19.47 15.22
CA ALA A 21 -5.13 -20.41 14.91
C ALA A 21 -5.46 -20.36 13.40
N GLY A 22 -5.36 -21.50 12.73
CA GLY A 22 -5.63 -21.62 11.30
C GLY A 22 -4.37 -21.64 10.41
N PHE A 23 -3.17 -21.31 10.91
CA PHE A 23 -1.94 -21.40 10.12
C PHE A 23 -1.74 -22.81 9.54
N SER A 24 -1.99 -23.86 10.34
CA SER A 24 -1.91 -25.25 9.90
C SER A 24 -3.02 -25.68 8.94
N LYS A 25 -4.10 -24.90 8.82
CA LYS A 25 -5.23 -25.16 7.91
C LYS A 25 -5.10 -24.41 6.59
N THR A 26 -4.16 -23.46 6.50
CA THR A 26 -3.93 -22.66 5.30
C THR A 26 -2.73 -23.21 4.55
N ARG A 27 -2.92 -23.54 3.27
CA ARG A 27 -1.81 -23.86 2.37
C ARG A 27 -1.09 -22.56 2.00
N LEU A 28 0.16 -22.43 2.42
CA LEU A 28 1.01 -21.29 2.10
C LEU A 28 2.00 -21.69 1.01
N GLU A 29 2.06 -20.89 -0.05
CA GLU A 29 3.02 -21.07 -1.14
C GLU A 29 3.88 -19.81 -1.26
N VAL A 30 5.19 -20.01 -1.37
CA VAL A 30 6.14 -18.92 -1.50
C VAL A 30 6.96 -19.16 -2.77
N HIS A 31 6.83 -18.21 -3.70
CA HIS A 31 7.53 -18.23 -4.97
C HIS A 31 8.65 -17.19 -4.96
N PHE A 32 9.90 -17.63 -5.13
CA PHE A 32 11.07 -16.76 -5.22
C PHE A 32 11.80 -17.01 -6.54
N PHE A 33 11.83 -15.97 -7.39
CA PHE A 33 12.47 -16.02 -8.69
C PHE A 33 13.52 -14.91 -8.82
N ASP A 34 14.67 -15.26 -9.40
CA ASP A 34 15.72 -14.32 -9.81
C ASP A 34 16.41 -14.93 -11.04
N GLU A 35 16.81 -14.13 -12.00
CA GLU A 35 17.49 -14.62 -13.21
C GLU A 35 18.86 -15.27 -12.87
N SER A 36 19.51 -14.82 -11.79
CA SER A 36 20.81 -15.33 -11.37
C SER A 36 20.69 -16.64 -10.59
N ALA A 37 21.10 -17.74 -11.23
CA ALA A 37 21.25 -19.05 -10.57
C ALA A 37 22.12 -18.97 -9.31
N SER A 38 23.19 -18.18 -9.34
CA SER A 38 24.08 -17.99 -8.18
C SER A 38 23.37 -17.39 -6.97
N LYS A 39 22.42 -16.46 -7.17
CA LYS A 39 21.65 -15.84 -6.09
C LYS A 39 20.61 -16.81 -5.54
N ILE A 40 19.99 -17.61 -6.40
CA ILE A 40 19.02 -18.64 -6.02
C ILE A 40 19.67 -19.71 -5.14
N GLU A 41 20.86 -20.18 -5.51
CA GLU A 41 21.57 -21.16 -4.68
C GLU A 41 22.02 -20.56 -3.34
N LYS A 42 22.48 -19.30 -3.32
CA LYS A 42 22.73 -18.56 -2.08
C LYS A 42 21.46 -18.39 -1.23
N LEU A 43 20.31 -18.12 -1.85
CA LEU A 43 19.04 -18.00 -1.15
C LEU A 43 18.66 -19.32 -0.47
N LYS A 44 18.71 -20.44 -1.19
CA LYS A 44 18.43 -21.77 -0.62
C LYS A 44 19.36 -22.09 0.55
N ALA A 45 20.66 -21.83 0.39
CA ALA A 45 21.64 -22.02 1.47
C ALA A 45 21.32 -21.15 2.70
N ASN A 46 20.97 -19.88 2.49
CA ASN A 46 20.60 -18.96 3.57
C ASN A 46 19.31 -19.38 4.28
N ILE A 47 18.31 -19.88 3.56
CA ILE A 47 17.06 -20.39 4.15
C ILE A 47 17.38 -21.53 5.12
N LYS A 48 18.21 -22.49 4.68
CA LYS A 48 18.62 -23.63 5.50
C LYS A 48 19.46 -23.21 6.71
N GLN A 49 20.46 -22.34 6.50
CA GLN A 49 21.35 -21.86 7.57
C GLN A 49 20.60 -21.07 8.66
N ASN A 50 19.53 -20.35 8.29
CA ASN A 50 18.74 -19.55 9.24
C ASN A 50 17.53 -20.31 9.80
N GLY A 51 17.37 -21.61 9.51
CA GLY A 51 16.23 -22.40 9.99
C GLY A 51 14.87 -21.91 9.49
N LEU A 52 14.84 -21.32 8.29
CA LEU A 52 13.63 -20.73 7.68
C LEU A 52 12.90 -21.71 6.75
N GLU A 53 13.19 -23.01 6.84
CA GLU A 53 12.39 -24.07 6.23
C GLU A 53 11.13 -24.26 7.07
N ILE A 54 10.05 -23.61 6.63
CA ILE A 54 8.80 -23.55 7.37
C ILE A 54 7.93 -24.76 7.06
N SER A 55 7.66 -25.59 8.07
CA SER A 55 6.70 -26.70 7.94
C SER A 55 5.32 -26.16 7.53
N GLY A 56 4.73 -26.76 6.50
CA GLY A 56 3.44 -26.33 5.93
C GLY A 56 3.53 -25.23 4.87
N VAL A 57 4.73 -24.71 4.57
CA VAL A 57 4.97 -23.79 3.45
C VAL A 57 5.57 -24.56 2.28
N VAL A 58 4.94 -24.43 1.11
CA VAL A 58 5.48 -24.94 -0.15
C VAL A 58 6.39 -23.89 -0.75
N PHE A 59 7.62 -24.27 -1.07
CA PHE A 59 8.62 -23.39 -1.64
C PHE A 59 8.77 -23.68 -3.14
N ASP A 60 8.68 -22.63 -3.96
CA ASP A 60 9.02 -22.65 -5.38
C ASP A 60 10.14 -21.64 -5.62
N ILE A 61 11.38 -22.11 -5.65
CA ILE A 61 12.58 -21.26 -5.72
C ILE A 61 13.37 -21.63 -6.98
N GLN A 62 13.37 -20.75 -7.98
CA GLN A 62 13.96 -21.06 -9.29
C GLN A 62 14.72 -19.88 -9.90
N ALA A 63 15.71 -20.22 -10.70
CA ALA A 63 16.45 -19.26 -11.51
C ALA A 63 15.70 -18.99 -12.82
N LEU A 64 14.86 -17.96 -12.82
CA LEU A 64 13.99 -17.62 -13.94
C LEU A 64 13.98 -16.10 -14.18
N PRO A 65 14.03 -15.65 -15.45
CA PRO A 65 13.78 -14.25 -15.76
C PRO A 65 12.31 -13.90 -15.47
N PHE A 66 12.04 -12.62 -15.22
CA PHE A 66 10.73 -12.14 -14.78
C PHE A 66 9.59 -12.57 -15.70
N SER A 67 9.76 -12.47 -17.02
CA SER A 67 8.72 -12.82 -18.00
C SER A 67 8.31 -14.30 -17.91
N SER A 68 9.29 -15.20 -17.81
CA SER A 68 9.04 -16.64 -17.63
C SER A 68 8.45 -16.95 -16.27
N ALA A 69 8.92 -16.28 -15.21
CA ALA A 69 8.36 -16.42 -13.87
C ALA A 69 6.90 -15.97 -13.81
N PHE A 70 6.57 -14.83 -14.41
CA PHE A 70 5.23 -14.26 -14.44
C PHE A 70 4.24 -15.17 -15.19
N GLU A 71 4.60 -15.67 -16.37
CA GLU A 71 3.75 -16.62 -17.10
C GLU A 71 3.58 -17.94 -16.35
N ARG A 72 4.61 -18.43 -15.65
CA ARG A 72 4.53 -19.64 -14.82
C ARG A 72 3.51 -19.51 -13.69
N VAL A 73 3.52 -18.39 -12.96
CA VAL A 73 2.61 -18.17 -11.82
C VAL A 73 1.27 -17.59 -12.22
N LYS A 74 1.04 -17.29 -13.49
CA LYS A 74 -0.19 -16.67 -14.01
C LYS A 74 -1.46 -17.42 -13.62
N ASN A 75 -1.44 -18.75 -13.70
CA ASN A 75 -2.57 -19.58 -13.29
C ASN A 75 -2.83 -19.48 -11.78
N THR A 76 -1.77 -19.38 -10.97
CA THR A 76 -1.87 -19.14 -9.53
C THR A 76 -2.47 -17.77 -9.25
N LEU A 77 -1.98 -16.72 -9.94
CA LEU A 77 -2.50 -15.35 -9.82
C LEU A 77 -3.97 -15.24 -10.26
N ALA A 78 -4.40 -16.00 -11.26
CA ALA A 78 -5.79 -16.04 -11.71
C ALA A 78 -6.76 -16.80 -10.79
N ASN A 79 -6.27 -17.56 -9.81
CA ASN A 79 -7.11 -18.43 -8.97
C ASN A 79 -7.89 -17.66 -7.90
N HIS A 80 -9.21 -17.53 -8.01
CA HIS A 80 -10.07 -16.82 -7.05
C HIS A 80 -10.01 -17.35 -5.59
N SER A 81 -9.60 -18.60 -5.40
CA SER A 81 -9.55 -19.23 -4.06
C SER A 81 -8.24 -18.97 -3.30
N ALA A 82 -7.29 -18.27 -3.92
CA ALA A 82 -6.01 -17.93 -3.32
C ALA A 82 -5.89 -16.41 -3.15
N ALA A 83 -5.48 -15.96 -1.97
CA ALA A 83 -5.02 -14.59 -1.76
C ALA A 83 -3.55 -14.48 -2.16
N LYS A 84 -3.20 -13.46 -2.95
CA LYS A 84 -1.82 -13.29 -3.46
C LYS A 84 -1.27 -11.94 -3.05
N LEU A 85 0.01 -11.94 -2.72
CA LEU A 85 0.81 -10.75 -2.50
C LEU A 85 2.02 -10.81 -3.44
N VAL A 86 2.08 -9.90 -4.41
CA VAL A 86 3.19 -9.79 -5.36
C VAL A 86 4.15 -8.73 -4.86
N LEU A 87 5.42 -9.09 -4.69
CA LEU A 87 6.46 -8.17 -4.25
C LEU A 87 7.46 -7.99 -5.39
N ALA A 88 7.54 -6.77 -5.92
CA ALA A 88 8.55 -6.40 -6.91
C ALA A 88 9.59 -5.49 -6.26
N ASP A 89 10.83 -5.95 -6.20
CA ASP A 89 11.93 -5.14 -5.68
C ASP A 89 12.41 -4.10 -6.71
N GLN A 90 13.43 -3.32 -6.34
CA GLN A 90 14.01 -2.28 -7.20
C GLN A 90 14.50 -2.75 -8.56
N PHE A 91 14.80 -4.04 -8.74
CA PHE A 91 15.22 -4.62 -10.02
C PHE A 91 14.02 -5.18 -10.79
N GLY A 92 13.01 -5.68 -10.07
CA GLY A 92 11.77 -6.19 -10.65
C GLY A 92 10.82 -5.10 -11.13
N VAL A 93 10.84 -3.91 -10.55
CA VAL A 93 9.95 -2.79 -10.96
C VAL A 93 10.16 -2.40 -12.42
N ASP A 94 11.39 -2.48 -12.93
CA ASP A 94 11.69 -2.18 -14.34
C ASP A 94 10.95 -3.10 -15.33
N GLN A 95 10.50 -4.28 -14.87
CA GLN A 95 9.77 -5.26 -15.67
C GLN A 95 8.24 -5.07 -15.59
N ILE A 96 7.76 -4.17 -14.72
CA ILE A 96 6.34 -3.84 -14.57
C ILE A 96 5.93 -2.84 -15.66
N THR A 97 5.77 -3.37 -16.88
CA THR A 97 5.17 -2.63 -18.01
C THR A 97 3.69 -2.35 -17.75
N ASP A 98 3.11 -1.42 -18.50
CA ASP A 98 1.68 -1.09 -18.45
C ASP A 98 0.80 -2.34 -18.56
N LYS A 99 1.18 -3.28 -19.44
CA LYS A 99 0.47 -4.55 -19.64
C LYS A 99 0.55 -5.45 -18.40
N VAL A 100 1.72 -5.59 -17.80
CA VAL A 100 1.91 -6.40 -16.58
C VAL A 100 1.14 -5.78 -15.41
N PHE A 101 1.20 -4.45 -15.28
CA PHE A 101 0.43 -3.71 -14.28
C PHE A 101 -1.08 -3.95 -14.42
N GLN A 102 -1.61 -3.81 -15.64
CA GLN A 102 -3.02 -4.06 -15.94
C GLN A 102 -3.43 -5.50 -15.58
N GLN A 103 -2.60 -6.49 -15.93
CA GLN A 103 -2.86 -7.87 -15.54
C GLN A 103 -2.87 -8.06 -14.01
N LEU A 104 -1.95 -7.42 -13.29
CA LEU A 104 -1.88 -7.49 -11.83
C LEU A 104 -3.14 -6.95 -11.13
N VAL A 105 -3.71 -5.85 -11.64
CA VAL A 105 -4.95 -5.26 -11.09
C VAL A 105 -6.21 -6.02 -11.50
N GLU A 106 -6.15 -6.80 -12.58
CA GLU A 106 -7.25 -7.67 -13.04
C GLU A 106 -7.29 -9.00 -12.30
N PHE A 107 -6.17 -9.47 -11.75
CA PHE A 107 -6.14 -10.73 -11.01
C PHE A 107 -6.98 -10.66 -9.72
N PRO A 108 -7.77 -11.71 -9.43
CA PRO A 108 -8.66 -11.71 -8.27
C PRO A 108 -7.86 -11.85 -6.97
N VAL A 109 -8.23 -11.08 -5.94
CA VAL A 109 -7.64 -11.17 -4.59
C VAL A 109 -6.10 -11.05 -4.64
N CYS A 110 -5.62 -10.11 -5.46
CA CYS A 110 -4.21 -9.84 -5.70
C CYS A 110 -3.84 -8.47 -5.17
N ASP A 111 -2.95 -8.44 -4.18
CA ASP A 111 -2.29 -7.23 -3.69
C ASP A 111 -0.86 -7.20 -4.21
N PHE A 112 -0.29 -6.02 -4.36
CA PHE A 112 1.11 -5.87 -4.72
C PHE A 112 1.82 -4.78 -3.93
N LEU A 113 3.14 -4.93 -3.80
CA LEU A 113 4.02 -3.91 -3.24
C LEU A 113 5.22 -3.75 -4.18
N PHE A 114 5.34 -2.57 -4.77
CA PHE A 114 6.44 -2.23 -5.66
C PHE A 114 7.41 -1.31 -4.97
N PHE A 115 8.70 -1.65 -5.05
CA PHE A 115 9.78 -0.87 -4.47
C PHE A 115 10.53 -0.11 -5.56
N ILE A 116 10.30 1.20 -5.65
CA ILE A 116 10.80 2.07 -6.70
C ILE A 116 12.03 2.82 -6.17
N SER A 117 13.20 2.53 -6.72
CA SER A 117 14.43 3.25 -6.35
C SER A 117 14.48 4.65 -6.97
N SER A 118 15.22 5.58 -6.33
CA SER A 118 15.54 6.88 -6.92
C SER A 118 16.14 6.80 -8.33
N SER A 119 16.93 5.77 -8.63
CA SER A 119 17.45 5.51 -9.99
C SER A 119 16.37 5.11 -10.99
N ALA A 120 15.37 4.32 -10.57
CA ALA A 120 14.23 3.99 -11.41
C ALA A 120 13.38 5.25 -11.69
N LEU A 121 13.22 6.14 -10.70
CA LEU A 121 12.55 7.44 -10.87
C LEU A 121 13.22 8.32 -11.94
N HIS A 122 14.55 8.30 -12.05
CA HIS A 122 15.25 9.03 -13.12
C HIS A 122 14.87 8.54 -14.52
N ARG A 123 14.53 7.26 -14.71
CA ARG A 123 14.05 6.72 -16.00
C ARG A 123 12.59 7.10 -16.26
N PHE A 124 11.76 7.12 -15.23
CA PHE A 124 10.38 7.63 -15.32
C PHE A 124 10.34 9.13 -15.62
N ARG A 125 11.36 9.90 -15.21
CA ARG A 125 11.50 11.32 -15.59
C ARG A 125 11.56 11.51 -17.11
N ASP A 126 12.19 10.58 -17.82
CA ASP A 126 12.35 10.65 -19.27
C ASP A 126 11.12 10.05 -20.00
N HIS A 127 10.21 9.37 -19.29
CA HIS A 127 8.99 8.83 -19.87
C HIS A 127 8.05 9.97 -20.29
N PRO A 128 7.61 10.03 -21.56
CA PRO A 128 6.89 11.20 -22.10
C PRO A 128 5.59 11.53 -21.35
N ALA A 129 4.88 10.53 -20.84
CA ALA A 129 3.64 10.72 -20.08
C ALA A 129 3.84 11.29 -18.66
N ILE A 130 5.03 11.10 -18.09
CA ILE A 130 5.38 11.50 -16.71
C ILE A 130 6.16 12.82 -16.73
N ARG A 131 7.04 13.00 -17.71
CA ARG A 131 7.81 14.22 -17.94
C ARG A 131 6.94 15.48 -18.00
N LEU A 132 5.73 15.39 -18.58
CA LEU A 132 4.79 16.50 -18.69
C LEU A 132 4.15 16.90 -17.34
N LYS A 133 4.12 16.00 -16.35
CA LYS A 133 3.48 16.21 -15.04
C LYS A 133 4.45 16.68 -13.95
N ILE A 134 5.76 16.53 -14.17
CA ILE A 134 6.79 16.89 -13.18
C ILE A 134 7.21 18.35 -13.35
N LYS A 135 6.85 19.21 -12.38
CA LYS A 135 7.29 20.62 -12.33
C LYS A 135 8.72 20.79 -11.83
N ARG A 136 9.18 19.88 -10.95
CA ARG A 136 10.53 19.88 -10.35
C ARG A 136 11.13 18.47 -10.41
N PRO A 137 11.93 18.16 -11.43
CA PRO A 137 12.49 16.82 -11.62
C PRO A 137 13.52 16.40 -10.55
N ASP A 138 14.06 17.37 -9.79
CA ASP A 138 15.06 17.12 -8.76
C ASP A 138 14.43 16.88 -7.37
N ASP A 139 13.10 16.95 -7.28
CA ASP A 139 12.36 16.71 -6.05
C ASP A 139 11.75 15.30 -6.07
N TYR A 140 12.41 14.38 -5.38
CA TYR A 140 12.03 12.97 -5.30
C TYR A 140 10.57 12.77 -4.88
N TYR A 141 10.03 13.65 -4.02
CA TYR A 141 8.64 13.62 -3.59
C TYR A 141 7.68 13.80 -4.77
N HIS A 142 7.93 14.81 -5.62
CA HIS A 142 7.13 15.05 -6.81
C HIS A 142 7.17 13.89 -7.80
N VAL A 143 8.30 13.18 -7.91
CA VAL A 143 8.41 12.03 -8.82
C VAL A 143 7.59 10.84 -8.31
N HIS A 144 7.54 10.59 -6.99
CA HIS A 144 6.70 9.54 -6.43
C HIS A 144 5.20 9.76 -6.69
N TYR A 145 4.72 10.99 -6.54
CA TYR A 145 3.34 11.33 -6.93
C TYR A 145 3.11 11.20 -8.43
N ALA A 146 4.06 11.63 -9.25
CA ALA A 146 3.91 11.54 -10.70
C ALA A 146 3.84 10.08 -11.19
N VAL A 147 4.62 9.18 -10.57
CA VAL A 147 4.57 7.74 -10.84
C VAL A 147 3.27 7.12 -10.35
N LEU A 148 2.80 7.49 -9.17
CA LEU A 148 1.49 7.06 -8.67
C LEU A 148 0.36 7.50 -9.60
N ASP A 149 0.36 8.75 -10.03
CA ASP A 149 -0.66 9.31 -10.93
C ASP A 149 -0.61 8.67 -12.33
N PHE A 150 0.57 8.23 -12.77
CA PHE A 150 0.72 7.44 -13.98
C PHE A 150 0.00 6.08 -13.82
N TYR A 151 0.32 5.32 -12.76
CA TYR A 151 -0.33 4.03 -12.51
C TYR A 151 -1.83 4.15 -12.25
N ARG A 152 -2.29 5.22 -11.57
CA ARG A 152 -3.72 5.54 -11.41
C ARG A 152 -4.40 5.75 -12.75
N GLY A 153 -3.73 6.40 -13.70
CA GLY A 153 -4.23 6.58 -15.06
C GLY A 153 -4.36 5.28 -15.86
N LEU A 154 -3.63 4.23 -15.48
CA LEU A 154 -3.70 2.91 -16.11
C LEU A 154 -4.78 2.01 -15.50
N LEU A 155 -5.39 2.41 -14.37
CA LEU A 155 -6.43 1.62 -13.72
C LEU A 155 -7.68 1.52 -14.62
N PRO A 156 -8.28 0.32 -14.77
CA PRO A 156 -9.54 0.19 -15.48
C PRO A 156 -10.63 1.02 -14.78
N LYS A 157 -11.41 1.80 -15.55
CA LYS A 157 -12.44 2.71 -15.02
C LYS A 157 -13.50 2.04 -14.14
N ASN A 158 -13.69 0.73 -14.30
CA ASN A 158 -14.68 -0.06 -13.57
C ASN A 158 -14.07 -0.93 -12.47
N CYS A 159 -12.75 -0.84 -12.23
CA CYS A 159 -12.08 -1.63 -11.20
C CYS A 159 -11.95 -0.83 -9.91
N ARG A 160 -12.43 -1.40 -8.80
CA ARG A 160 -12.22 -0.86 -7.45
C ARG A 160 -10.85 -1.33 -6.95
N TYR A 161 -9.79 -0.73 -7.48
CA TYR A 161 -8.41 -1.01 -7.11
C TYR A 161 -7.75 0.28 -6.63
N TYR A 162 -7.07 0.21 -5.49
CA TYR A 162 -6.52 1.39 -4.84
C TYR A 162 -5.01 1.29 -4.76
N LEU A 163 -4.37 2.45 -4.96
CA LEU A 163 -2.93 2.61 -4.90
C LEU A 163 -2.60 3.62 -3.80
N ALA A 164 -1.77 3.19 -2.85
CA ALA A 164 -1.22 4.03 -1.81
C ALA A 164 0.30 4.17 -1.97
N PRO A 165 0.82 5.41 -2.04
CA PRO A 165 2.26 5.65 -2.03
C PRO A 165 2.80 5.64 -0.60
N PHE A 166 4.09 5.37 -0.44
CA PHE A 166 4.85 5.70 0.76
C PHE A 166 6.32 5.92 0.40
N SER A 167 7.02 6.83 1.06
CA SER A 167 8.43 7.10 0.81
C SER A 167 9.30 6.69 2.00
N ILE A 168 10.41 6.02 1.71
CA ILE A 168 11.39 5.54 2.71
C ILE A 168 12.74 6.15 2.43
N LYS A 169 13.41 6.71 3.44
CA LYS A 169 14.79 7.22 3.32
C LYS A 169 15.76 6.31 4.05
N LYS A 170 16.74 5.75 3.32
CA LYS A 170 17.85 4.98 3.89
C LYS A 170 19.18 5.68 3.57
N GLY A 171 19.71 6.39 4.56
CA GLY A 171 20.91 7.21 4.39
C GLY A 171 20.66 8.38 3.43
N SER A 172 21.45 8.47 2.36
CA SER A 172 21.29 9.46 1.28
C SER A 172 20.23 9.09 0.25
N ASN A 173 19.74 7.84 0.25
CA ASN A 173 18.87 7.33 -0.81
C ASN A 173 17.40 7.38 -0.38
N ILE A 174 16.53 7.83 -1.30
CA ILE A 174 15.07 7.81 -1.15
C ILE A 174 14.50 6.68 -2.01
N TYR A 175 13.55 5.96 -1.44
CA TYR A 175 12.84 4.87 -2.08
C TYR A 175 11.35 5.13 -2.02
N GLY A 176 10.67 4.84 -3.12
CA GLY A 176 9.22 4.88 -3.22
C GLY A 176 8.65 3.49 -3.04
N ILE A 177 7.52 3.43 -2.39
CA ILE A 177 6.68 2.25 -2.28
C ILE A 177 5.36 2.59 -2.93
N VAL A 178 4.90 1.70 -3.82
CA VAL A 178 3.53 1.73 -4.31
C VAL A 178 2.87 0.44 -3.86
N PHE A 179 1.93 0.56 -2.92
CA PHE A 179 1.09 -0.54 -2.50
C PHE A 179 -0.23 -0.52 -3.28
N GLY A 180 -0.56 -1.64 -3.87
CA GLY A 180 -1.80 -1.86 -4.59
C GLY A 180 -2.67 -2.89 -3.89
N SER A 181 -3.95 -2.58 -3.71
CA SER A 181 -4.92 -3.55 -3.21
C SER A 181 -6.30 -3.34 -3.80
N GLY A 182 -6.95 -4.45 -4.17
CA GLY A 182 -8.37 -4.49 -4.51
C GLY A 182 -9.28 -4.67 -3.30
N HIS A 183 -8.73 -4.94 -2.11
CA HIS A 183 -9.50 -5.22 -0.92
C HIS A 183 -9.32 -4.12 0.15
N PRO A 184 -10.40 -3.54 0.70
CA PRO A 184 -10.35 -2.50 1.74
C PRO A 184 -9.37 -2.82 2.89
N LEU A 185 -9.44 -4.07 3.38
CA LEU A 185 -8.61 -4.53 4.50
C LEU A 185 -7.10 -4.49 4.22
N GLY A 186 -6.69 -4.75 2.97
CA GLY A 186 -5.27 -4.66 2.59
C GLY A 186 -4.78 -3.23 2.71
N LEU A 187 -5.58 -2.30 2.19
CA LEU A 187 -5.27 -0.87 2.23
C LEU A 187 -5.28 -0.28 3.65
N ASP A 188 -6.25 -0.67 4.49
CA ASP A 188 -6.32 -0.23 5.89
C ASP A 188 -5.08 -0.66 6.68
N LYS A 189 -4.62 -1.90 6.47
CA LYS A 189 -3.39 -2.41 7.10
C LYS A 189 -2.16 -1.62 6.64
N PHE A 190 -2.07 -1.32 5.34
CA PHE A 190 -0.97 -0.53 4.80
C PHE A 190 -0.97 0.89 5.36
N LEU A 191 -2.11 1.59 5.28
CA LEU A 191 -2.23 2.96 5.77
C LEU A 191 -1.97 3.04 7.28
N ARG A 192 -2.39 2.05 8.07
CA ARG A 192 -2.02 2.02 9.49
C ARG A 192 -0.52 2.00 9.70
N VAL A 193 0.21 1.15 8.97
CA VAL A 193 1.67 1.11 9.05
C VAL A 193 2.30 2.42 8.58
N ALA A 194 1.77 3.01 7.51
CA ALA A 194 2.24 4.30 6.98
C ALA A 194 2.06 5.44 8.00
N TRP A 195 0.90 5.51 8.65
CA TRP A 195 0.59 6.51 9.68
C TRP A 195 1.28 6.24 11.03
N ASP A 196 1.63 4.99 11.32
CA ASP A 196 2.46 4.65 12.48
C ASP A 196 3.91 5.12 12.27
N ALA A 197 4.41 5.08 11.03
CA ALA A 197 5.73 5.59 10.65
C ALA A 197 5.76 7.12 10.51
N ASP A 198 4.71 7.70 9.93
CA ASP A 198 4.53 9.14 9.73
C ASP A 198 3.21 9.61 10.34
N LYS A 199 3.29 10.11 11.57
CA LYS A 199 2.11 10.57 12.31
C LYS A 199 1.52 11.87 11.78
N LEU A 200 2.23 12.59 10.89
CA LEU A 200 1.80 13.87 10.36
C LEU A 200 0.99 13.68 9.08
N ASN A 201 1.53 12.96 8.09
CA ASN A 201 0.90 12.84 6.77
C ASN A 201 0.64 11.40 6.32
N GLY A 202 1.25 10.40 6.99
CA GLY A 202 1.20 9.00 6.58
C GLY A 202 1.84 8.74 5.22
N GLU A 203 2.83 9.55 4.82
CA GLU A 203 3.37 9.56 3.45
C GLU A 203 4.85 9.21 3.38
N ALA A 204 5.64 9.48 4.43
CA ALA A 204 7.05 9.13 4.42
C ALA A 204 7.67 8.95 5.81
N ASP A 205 8.64 8.04 5.93
CA ASP A 205 9.40 7.85 7.19
C ASP A 205 10.42 8.96 7.51
N PHE A 206 10.40 10.05 6.74
CA PHE A 206 11.24 11.22 6.89
C PHE A 206 10.45 12.49 6.58
N ASP A 207 10.93 13.63 7.05
CA ASP A 207 10.35 14.93 6.70
C ASP A 207 10.59 15.23 5.21
N ILE A 208 9.61 14.86 4.41
CA ILE A 208 9.51 15.12 2.97
C ILE A 208 9.23 16.59 2.65
N HIS A 209 8.65 17.34 3.59
CA HIS A 209 8.22 18.71 3.35
C HIS A 209 9.30 19.74 3.70
N ARG A 210 10.42 19.29 4.30
CA ARG A 210 11.49 20.17 4.81
C ARG A 210 10.92 21.22 5.77
N GLU A 211 10.01 20.79 6.65
CA GLU A 211 9.44 21.67 7.68
C GLU A 211 10.35 21.76 8.93
N ASP A 212 11.52 21.10 8.93
CA ASP A 212 12.48 21.09 10.05
C ASP A 212 11.83 20.66 11.37
N ILE A 213 10.81 19.80 11.31
CA ILE A 213 10.11 19.33 12.50
C ILE A 213 10.91 18.17 13.11
N LEU A 214 11.66 18.48 14.18
CA LEU A 214 12.45 17.49 14.91
C LEU A 214 11.53 16.49 15.64
N PRO A 215 11.85 15.18 15.62
CA PRO A 215 11.11 14.20 16.40
C PRO A 215 11.33 14.45 17.89
N GLY A 216 10.33 15.03 18.57
CA GLY A 216 10.36 15.28 20.01
C GLY A 216 10.04 16.71 20.44
N GLU A 217 9.78 17.64 19.52
CA GLU A 217 9.23 18.93 19.92
C GLU A 217 7.81 18.77 20.46
N LEU A 218 7.64 19.21 21.71
CA LEU A 218 6.39 19.20 22.44
C LEU A 218 5.44 20.20 21.77
N PHE A 219 4.42 19.70 21.07
CA PHE A 219 3.40 20.56 20.46
C PHE A 219 2.69 21.38 21.54
N LEU A 220 2.76 22.71 21.42
CA LEU A 220 1.76 23.58 22.03
C LEU A 220 0.42 23.29 21.33
N PRO A 221 -0.70 23.12 22.06
CA PRO A 221 -2.00 22.86 21.48
C PRO A 221 -2.52 24.16 20.85
N ILE A 222 -2.07 24.43 19.62
CA ILE A 222 -2.63 25.47 18.77
C ILE A 222 -3.40 24.73 17.68
N ASP A 223 -4.72 24.88 17.67
CA ASP A 223 -5.67 24.29 16.72
C ASP A 223 -5.34 24.57 15.23
N ASP A 224 -4.37 25.45 14.95
CA ASP A 224 -4.03 25.95 13.61
C ASP A 224 -3.02 25.09 12.83
N PHE A 225 -2.34 24.11 13.45
CA PHE A 225 -1.41 23.23 12.72
C PHE A 225 -2.06 21.89 12.36
N ARG A 226 -3.20 21.93 11.64
CA ARG A 226 -3.75 20.73 10.99
C ARG A 226 -3.07 20.53 9.63
N PRO A 227 -2.42 19.37 9.38
CA PRO A 227 -1.82 19.08 8.09
C PRO A 227 -2.80 19.33 6.94
N SER A 228 -2.34 19.98 5.86
CA SER A 228 -3.19 20.39 4.73
C SER A 228 -4.01 19.23 4.14
N LYS A 229 -3.46 18.01 4.17
CA LYS A 229 -4.11 16.76 3.75
C LYS A 229 -5.31 16.40 4.62
N LEU A 230 -5.17 16.42 5.95
CA LEU A 230 -6.27 16.14 6.87
C LEU A 230 -7.37 17.19 6.74
N THR A 231 -7.00 18.47 6.67
CA THR A 231 -7.96 19.56 6.48
C THR A 231 -8.72 19.44 5.15
N ALA A 232 -8.01 19.08 4.06
CA ALA A 232 -8.64 18.85 2.76
C ALA A 232 -9.60 17.66 2.79
N PHE A 233 -9.21 16.56 3.44
CA PHE A 233 -10.05 15.38 3.65
C PHE A 233 -11.28 15.71 4.48
N GLU A 234 -11.14 16.39 5.63
CA GLU A 234 -12.25 16.74 6.51
C GLU A 234 -13.31 17.57 5.77
N ARG A 235 -12.86 18.57 4.99
CA ARG A 235 -13.74 19.42 4.19
C ARG A 235 -14.47 18.64 3.09
N ASP A 236 -13.77 17.74 2.40
CA ASP A 236 -14.34 16.94 1.32
C ASP A 236 -15.32 15.87 1.84
N LEU A 237 -14.99 15.23 2.97
CA LEU A 237 -15.88 14.29 3.65
C LEU A 237 -17.14 15.00 4.18
N GLU A 238 -16.98 16.16 4.82
CA GLU A 238 -18.10 16.94 5.33
C GLU A 238 -19.06 17.33 4.19
N LYS A 239 -18.52 17.82 3.07
CA LYS A 239 -19.32 18.15 1.88
C LYS A 239 -20.04 16.91 1.33
N SER A 240 -19.33 15.78 1.20
CA SER A 240 -19.90 14.55 0.63
C SER A 240 -21.01 13.96 1.49
N LEU A 241 -20.90 14.06 2.82
CA LEU A 241 -21.93 13.65 3.75
C LEU A 241 -23.16 14.56 3.67
N ARG A 242 -22.98 15.89 3.68
CA ARG A 242 -24.09 16.85 3.53
C ARG A 242 -24.83 16.70 2.20
N ASP A 243 -24.10 16.39 1.13
CA ASP A 243 -24.65 16.15 -0.21
C ASP A 243 -25.35 14.77 -0.34
N GLY A 244 -25.31 13.92 0.69
CA GLY A 244 -25.90 12.57 0.65
C GLY A 244 -25.16 11.56 -0.23
N LYS A 245 -23.92 11.87 -0.65
CA LYS A 245 -23.11 11.01 -1.52
C LYS A 245 -22.47 9.84 -0.78
N CYS A 246 -22.47 9.87 0.55
CA CYS A 246 -21.96 8.80 1.41
C CYS A 246 -23.09 8.16 2.24
N PRO A 247 -23.99 7.36 1.62
CA PRO A 247 -25.14 6.78 2.31
C PRO A 247 -24.78 5.63 3.27
N THR A 248 -23.54 5.11 3.23
CA THR A 248 -23.13 3.96 4.04
C THR A 248 -21.72 4.14 4.60
N GLU A 249 -21.40 3.39 5.65
CA GLU A 249 -20.06 3.40 6.24
C GLU A 249 -18.95 3.00 5.26
N ILE A 250 -19.23 2.15 4.27
CA ILE A 250 -18.26 1.73 3.25
C ILE A 250 -17.85 2.89 2.36
N GLU A 251 -18.79 3.76 1.98
CA GLU A 251 -18.47 4.94 1.17
C GLU A 251 -17.57 5.91 1.95
N VAL A 252 -17.76 6.03 3.27
CA VAL A 252 -16.85 6.79 4.13
C VAL A 252 -15.45 6.15 4.18
N ILE A 253 -15.37 4.82 4.27
CA ILE A 253 -14.10 4.09 4.22
C ILE A 253 -13.38 4.35 2.89
N TRP A 254 -14.08 4.25 1.76
CA TRP A 254 -13.50 4.54 0.46
C TRP A 254 -13.03 5.98 0.36
N LYS A 255 -13.79 6.93 0.89
CA LYS A 255 -13.38 8.34 0.95
C LYS A 255 -12.10 8.53 1.75
N CYS A 256 -11.93 7.82 2.87
CA CYS A 256 -10.68 7.83 3.63
C CYS A 256 -9.50 7.35 2.77
N PHE A 257 -9.71 6.28 2.02
CA PHE A 257 -8.69 5.65 1.20
C PHE A 257 -8.30 6.47 -0.04
N GLU A 258 -9.24 7.16 -0.67
CA GLU A 258 -8.96 8.12 -1.75
C GLU A 258 -7.99 9.22 -1.30
N HIS A 259 -8.14 9.69 -0.07
CA HIS A 259 -7.28 10.69 0.54
C HIS A 259 -6.04 10.10 1.21
N GLY A 260 -5.84 8.78 1.20
CA GLY A 260 -4.70 8.12 1.85
C GLY A 260 -4.67 8.30 3.37
N VAL A 261 -5.85 8.41 4.00
CA VAL A 261 -6.02 8.57 5.44
C VAL A 261 -6.64 7.32 6.07
N THR A 262 -6.37 7.09 7.35
CA THR A 262 -7.01 5.98 8.08
C THR A 262 -8.49 6.29 8.39
N ARG A 263 -9.30 5.25 8.60
CA ARG A 263 -10.72 5.38 8.98
C ARG A 263 -10.94 6.14 10.29
N LYS A 264 -9.94 6.16 11.18
CA LYS A 264 -10.01 6.90 12.45
C LYS A 264 -10.10 8.40 12.23
N HIS A 265 -9.55 8.91 11.12
CA HIS A 265 -9.61 10.32 10.79
C HIS A 265 -11.01 10.79 10.38
N ALA A 266 -11.94 9.88 10.04
CA ALA A 266 -13.33 10.25 9.79
C ALA A 266 -14.12 10.54 11.07
N GLU A 267 -13.66 10.06 12.23
CA GLU A 267 -14.39 10.16 13.50
C GLU A 267 -14.73 11.61 13.90
N PRO A 268 -13.80 12.58 13.86
CA PRO A 268 -14.11 13.97 14.24
C PRO A 268 -15.21 14.60 13.37
N VAL A 269 -15.18 14.34 12.07
CA VAL A 269 -16.17 14.85 11.09
C VAL A 269 -17.54 14.23 11.35
N LEU A 270 -17.60 12.92 11.55
CA LEU A 270 -18.84 12.21 11.85
C LEU A 270 -19.44 12.68 13.18
N ALA A 271 -18.62 12.83 14.22
CA ALA A 271 -19.05 13.31 15.53
C ALA A 271 -19.60 14.74 15.47
N LYS A 272 -18.94 15.64 14.71
CA LYS A 272 -19.39 17.01 14.47
C LYS A 272 -20.77 17.03 13.80
N LEU A 273 -20.93 16.33 12.67
CA LEU A 273 -22.19 16.33 11.92
C LEU A 273 -23.35 15.65 12.66
N LYS A 274 -23.06 14.66 13.52
CA LYS A 274 -24.04 14.07 14.43
C LYS A 274 -24.52 15.07 15.48
N LYS A 275 -23.59 15.85 16.05
CA LYS A 275 -23.90 16.89 17.05
C LYS A 275 -24.72 18.03 16.44
N GLU A 276 -24.44 18.38 15.19
CA GLU A 276 -25.21 19.36 14.41
C GLU A 276 -26.59 18.85 13.97
N GLY A 277 -26.88 17.55 14.15
CA GLY A 277 -28.16 16.96 13.76
C GLY A 277 -28.34 16.85 12.25
N VAL A 278 -27.25 16.81 11.48
CA VAL A 278 -27.29 16.70 10.00
C VAL A 278 -27.38 15.24 9.58
N ILE A 279 -26.75 14.34 10.34
CA ILE A 279 -26.70 12.90 10.05
C ILE A 279 -27.00 12.07 11.28
N LYS A 280 -27.62 10.90 11.07
CA LYS A 280 -27.87 9.86 12.06
C LYS A 280 -27.15 8.58 11.68
N PHE A 281 -26.37 8.05 12.62
CA PHE A 281 -25.66 6.77 12.49
C PHE A 281 -25.36 6.15 13.87
N ASP A 282 -25.16 4.83 13.87
CA ASP A 282 -25.04 3.99 15.08
C ASP A 282 -23.61 3.47 15.33
N PHE A 283 -22.61 4.19 14.86
CA PHE A 283 -21.21 3.82 15.00
C PHE A 283 -20.32 4.99 15.39
N ARG A 284 -19.05 4.73 15.72
CA ARG A 284 -18.07 5.78 16.04
C ARG A 284 -17.02 5.90 14.94
N VAL A 285 -16.42 4.76 14.59
CA VAL A 285 -15.48 4.62 13.47
C VAL A 285 -16.09 3.65 12.47
N PRO A 286 -16.00 3.92 11.15
CA PRO A 286 -16.44 2.97 10.12
C PRO A 286 -15.75 1.61 10.29
N ASP A 287 -16.51 0.52 10.25
CA ASP A 287 -15.99 -0.83 10.50
C ASP A 287 -15.69 -1.55 9.19
N ILE A 288 -14.43 -1.96 9.02
CA ILE A 288 -13.96 -2.62 7.81
C ILE A 288 -14.32 -4.10 7.76
N ASP A 289 -14.70 -4.70 8.88
CA ASP A 289 -15.11 -6.11 8.90
C ASP A 289 -16.57 -6.28 8.46
N ARG A 290 -17.31 -5.17 8.29
CA ARG A 290 -18.73 -5.13 7.90
C ARG A 290 -18.96 -4.89 6.41
N LEU A 291 -17.99 -5.17 5.54
CA LEU A 291 -18.11 -4.95 4.09
C LEU A 291 -19.36 -5.60 3.45
N ARG A 292 -19.83 -6.73 4.02
CA ARG A 292 -20.99 -7.45 3.50
C ARG A 292 -22.34 -6.90 3.99
N GLN A 293 -22.35 -6.15 5.09
CA GLN A 293 -23.54 -5.58 5.72
C GLN A 293 -23.19 -4.21 6.32
N PRO A 294 -22.93 -3.21 5.46
CA PRO A 294 -22.58 -1.88 5.93
C PRO A 294 -23.74 -1.22 6.66
N ARG A 295 -23.41 -0.48 7.72
CA ARG A 295 -24.38 0.35 8.43
C ARG A 295 -24.74 1.59 7.59
N PRO A 296 -26.04 1.93 7.49
CA PRO A 296 -26.47 3.11 6.77
C PRO A 296 -26.15 4.39 7.55
N ILE A 297 -25.99 5.48 6.81
CA ILE A 297 -25.92 6.85 7.32
C ILE A 297 -27.14 7.57 6.78
N HIS A 298 -27.99 8.07 7.67
CA HIS A 298 -29.20 8.78 7.28
C HIS A 298 -29.00 10.28 7.42
N LEU A 299 -29.35 11.03 6.38
CA LEU A 299 -29.51 12.49 6.50
C LEU A 299 -30.79 12.79 7.28
N ILE A 300 -30.73 13.81 8.13
CA ILE A 300 -31.86 14.31 8.92
C ILE A 300 -32.41 15.57 8.27
#